data_AF-A0A448YTI9-F1
#
_entry.id   AF-A0A448YTI9-F1
#
_cell.length_a   1.000
_cell.length_b   1.000
_cell.length_c   1.000
_cell.angle_alpha   90.00
_cell.angle_beta   90.00
_cell.angle_gamma   90.00
#
_symmetry.space_group_name_H-M   'P 1'
#
loop_
_entity.id
_entity.type
_entity.pdbx_description
1 polymer ?
#
loop_
_entity_poly.entity_id
_entity_poly.type
_entity_poly.pdbx_seq_one_letter_code
_entity_poly.pdbx_strand_id
1 'polypeptide(L)'
;MEDRRINLLPYLLGPLRLSGNKGLSEEEVMKLPEELQKEDRGTESVKGIQIVYLECILLLCVTRKGRDYLRSRGVYPLIREFDKASKDDQVTDICYRIVDMLMRDEKHEYDAEKEQKEIAEFMRKEDEESEKSEDDDDDDKIIEVA
;
A
#
# COMPACT_ATOMS: atom_id res chain seq x y z
N MET A 1 10.15 -3.09 5.92
CA MET A 1 9.75 -3.78 4.68
C MET A 1 10.72 -4.89 4.27
N GLU A 2 12.03 -4.78 4.55
CA GLU A 2 13.02 -5.83 4.21
C GLU A 2 13.16 -6.94 5.26
N ASP A 3 12.47 -6.86 6.40
CA ASP A 3 12.51 -7.91 7.42
C ASP A 3 11.90 -9.20 6.85
N ARG A 4 12.79 -10.13 6.48
CA ARG A 4 12.44 -11.41 5.86
C ARG A 4 11.64 -12.32 6.81
N ARG A 5 11.62 -12.03 8.12
CA ARG A 5 10.81 -12.79 9.08
C ARG A 5 9.32 -12.47 8.94
N ILE A 6 8.98 -11.26 8.50
CA ILE A 6 7.59 -10.84 8.27
C ILE A 6 7.15 -11.24 6.87
N ASN A 7 7.97 -10.93 5.86
CA ASN A 7 7.72 -11.29 4.44
C ASN A 7 6.29 -10.97 3.96
N LEU A 8 5.84 -9.73 4.19
CA LEU A 8 4.45 -9.33 3.97
C LEU A 8 4.05 -9.23 2.49
N LEU A 9 4.92 -8.65 1.65
CA LEU A 9 4.58 -8.24 0.29
C LEU A 9 3.99 -9.36 -0.60
N PRO A 10 4.53 -10.60 -0.63
CA PRO A 10 3.94 -11.67 -1.42
C PRO A 10 2.46 -11.94 -1.11
N TYR A 11 2.08 -11.82 0.16
CA TYR A 11 0.72 -12.08 0.62
C TYR A 11 -0.24 -10.91 0.34
N LEU A 12 0.29 -9.70 0.14
CA LEU A 12 -0.51 -8.58 -0.36
C LEU A 12 -0.75 -8.65 -1.87
N LEU A 13 0.27 -9.09 -2.63
CA LEU A 13 0.20 -9.12 -4.08
C LEU A 13 -0.49 -10.38 -4.63
N GLY A 14 -0.36 -11.52 -3.96
CA GLY A 14 -0.94 -12.80 -4.39
C GLY A 14 -2.43 -12.71 -4.75
N PRO A 15 -3.28 -12.12 -3.90
CA PRO A 15 -4.71 -11.91 -4.17
C PRO A 15 -5.01 -11.05 -5.40
N LEU A 16 -4.08 -10.20 -5.84
CA LEU A 16 -4.25 -9.32 -7.01
C LEU A 16 -3.60 -9.88 -8.27
N ARG A 17 -2.86 -10.97 -8.16
CA ARG A 17 -2.09 -11.51 -9.27
C ARG A 17 -2.99 -12.31 -10.20
N LEU A 18 -2.79 -12.15 -11.51
CA LEU A 18 -3.46 -12.99 -12.51
C LEU A 18 -2.83 -14.38 -12.57
N SER A 19 -3.66 -15.40 -12.81
CA SER A 19 -3.20 -16.78 -12.96
C SER A 19 -2.09 -16.90 -14.01
N GLY A 20 -1.07 -17.69 -13.70
CA GLY A 20 0.10 -17.92 -14.53
C GLY A 20 0.92 -16.67 -14.84
N ASN A 21 0.83 -15.61 -14.02
CA ASN A 21 1.48 -14.31 -14.27
C ASN A 21 1.13 -13.72 -15.64
N LYS A 22 -0.11 -13.95 -16.09
CA LYS A 22 -0.58 -13.52 -17.41
C LYS A 22 -0.35 -12.02 -17.63
N GLY A 23 0.26 -11.67 -18.76
CA GLY A 23 0.53 -10.29 -19.16
C GLY A 23 1.87 -9.73 -18.66
N LEU A 24 2.58 -10.45 -17.79
CA LEU A 24 3.93 -10.11 -17.35
C LEU A 24 4.97 -10.72 -18.29
N SER A 25 6.03 -9.97 -18.60
CA SER A 25 7.21 -10.51 -19.27
C SER A 25 8.04 -11.38 -18.32
N GLU A 26 8.93 -12.22 -18.85
CA GLU A 26 9.85 -13.02 -18.03
C GLU A 26 10.69 -12.16 -17.09
N GLU A 27 11.17 -11.00 -17.56
CA GLU A 27 11.94 -10.06 -16.74
C GLU A 27 11.09 -9.46 -15.60
N GLU A 28 9.82 -9.15 -15.88
CA GLU A 28 8.88 -8.65 -14.87
C GLU A 28 8.58 -9.73 -13.81
N VAL A 29 8.40 -10.99 -14.22
CA VAL A 29 8.21 -12.12 -13.31
C VAL A 29 9.43 -12.33 -12.42
N MET A 30 10.65 -12.24 -12.96
CA MET A 30 11.89 -12.40 -12.19
C MET A 30 12.07 -11.34 -11.10
N LYS A 31 11.41 -10.18 -11.20
CA LYS A 31 11.41 -9.13 -10.16
C LYS A 31 10.42 -9.40 -9.03
N LEU A 32 9.42 -10.26 -9.25
CA LEU A 32 8.45 -10.60 -8.22
C LEU A 32 9.12 -11.34 -7.05
N PRO A 33 8.52 -11.32 -5.85
CA PRO A 33 8.92 -12.22 -4.78
C PRO A 33 8.89 -13.71 -5.20
N GLU A 34 9.78 -14.52 -4.66
CA GLU A 34 9.97 -15.93 -5.09
C GLU A 34 8.70 -16.77 -5.00
N GLU A 35 7.88 -16.50 -3.99
CA GLU A 35 6.59 -17.15 -3.77
C GLU A 35 5.66 -16.94 -4.98
N LEU A 36 5.68 -15.75 -5.56
CA LEU A 36 4.84 -15.36 -6.69
C LEU A 36 5.45 -15.71 -8.05
N GLN A 37 6.70 -16.18 -8.09
CA GLN A 37 7.30 -16.72 -9.32
C GLN A 37 6.88 -18.17 -9.56
N LYS A 38 6.77 -18.95 -8.48
CA LYS A 38 6.57 -20.41 -8.53
C LYS A 38 5.11 -20.82 -8.35
N GLU A 39 4.39 -20.10 -7.51
CA GLU A 39 3.02 -20.47 -7.17
C GLU A 39 2.04 -20.03 -8.25
N ASP A 40 0.96 -20.78 -8.50
CA ASP A 40 -0.15 -20.35 -9.38
C ASP A 40 -1.47 -20.22 -8.60
N ARG A 41 -1.52 -19.27 -7.66
CA ARG A 41 -2.79 -18.82 -7.07
C ARG A 41 -3.51 -17.89 -8.05
N GLY A 42 -4.82 -18.10 -8.18
CA GLY A 42 -5.70 -17.20 -8.92
C GLY A 42 -6.02 -15.92 -8.13
N THR A 43 -6.51 -14.93 -8.87
CA THR A 43 -6.93 -13.63 -8.33
C THR A 43 -8.10 -13.81 -7.36
N GLU A 44 -8.13 -13.01 -6.30
CA GLU A 44 -9.27 -12.90 -5.39
C GLU A 44 -10.54 -12.55 -6.18
N SER A 45 -11.64 -13.19 -5.83
CA SER A 45 -12.94 -13.04 -6.50
C SER A 45 -13.79 -11.92 -5.89
N VAL A 46 -13.60 -11.65 -4.59
CA VAL A 46 -14.38 -10.67 -3.84
C VAL A 46 -13.78 -9.28 -4.00
N LYS A 47 -14.49 -8.41 -4.72
CA LYS A 47 -14.05 -7.02 -5.00
C LYS A 47 -13.66 -6.23 -3.77
N GLY A 48 -14.47 -6.29 -2.70
CA GLY A 48 -14.17 -5.57 -1.46
C GLY A 48 -12.82 -5.96 -0.85
N ILE A 49 -12.43 -7.23 -0.99
CA ILE A 49 -11.13 -7.72 -0.53
C ILE A 49 -10.02 -7.20 -1.45
N GLN A 50 -10.20 -7.23 -2.77
CA GLN A 50 -9.25 -6.66 -3.73
C GLN A 50 -8.96 -5.18 -3.42
N ILE A 51 -10.01 -4.39 -3.17
CA ILE A 51 -9.90 -2.97 -2.80
C ILE A 51 -9.05 -2.80 -1.55
N VAL A 52 -9.27 -3.60 -0.50
CA VAL A 52 -8.46 -3.56 0.73
C VAL A 52 -6.98 -3.83 0.43
N TYR A 53 -6.67 -4.83 -0.40
CA TYR A 53 -5.28 -5.12 -0.78
C TYR A 53 -4.65 -3.97 -1.57
N LEU A 54 -5.38 -3.33 -2.47
CA LEU A 54 -4.91 -2.16 -3.21
C LEU A 54 -4.66 -0.97 -2.28
N GLU A 55 -5.57 -0.68 -1.34
CA GLU A 55 -5.39 0.39 -0.35
C GLU A 55 -4.18 0.13 0.56
N CYS A 56 -3.95 -1.12 0.97
CA CYS A 56 -2.73 -1.50 1.68
C CYS A 56 -1.46 -1.19 0.86
N ILE A 57 -1.46 -1.48 -0.44
CA ILE A 57 -0.32 -1.17 -1.33
C ILE A 57 -0.16 0.36 -1.47
N LEU A 58 -1.27 1.10 -1.59
CA LEU A 58 -1.24 2.55 -1.68
C LEU A 58 -0.68 3.20 -0.41
N LEU A 59 -1.02 2.67 0.77
CA LEU A 59 -0.43 3.10 2.04
C LEU A 59 1.09 2.87 2.06
N LEU A 60 1.56 1.74 1.53
CA LEU A 60 3.01 1.49 1.41
C LEU A 60 3.71 2.48 0.47
N CYS A 61 2.99 3.11 -0.46
CA CYS A 61 3.54 4.14 -1.35
C CYS A 61 3.75 5.51 -0.68
N VAL A 62 3.30 5.74 0.56
CA VAL A 62 3.39 7.05 1.23
C VAL A 62 4.85 7.50 1.37
N THR A 63 5.74 6.59 1.77
CA THR A 63 7.17 6.86 1.93
C THR A 63 7.95 6.64 0.64
N ARG A 64 9.03 7.38 0.43
CA ARG A 64 9.96 7.13 -0.69
C ARG A 64 10.53 5.73 -0.58
N LYS A 65 10.96 5.30 0.62
CA LYS A 65 11.47 3.96 0.85
C LYS A 65 10.48 2.88 0.38
N GLY A 66 9.20 3.07 0.67
CA GLY A 66 8.15 2.17 0.23
C GLY A 66 7.99 2.12 -1.27
N ARG A 67 7.94 3.27 -1.94
CA ARG A 67 7.89 3.32 -3.40
C ARG A 67 9.09 2.63 -4.05
N ASP A 68 10.30 2.89 -3.58
CA ASP A 68 11.51 2.25 -4.11
C ASP A 68 11.50 0.74 -3.92
N TYR A 69 11.10 0.29 -2.73
CA TYR A 69 10.91 -1.12 -2.46
C TYR A 69 9.89 -1.76 -3.41
N LEU A 70 8.69 -1.19 -3.55
CA LEU A 70 7.63 -1.71 -4.43
C LEU A 70 8.07 -1.74 -5.92
N ARG A 71 8.76 -0.70 -6.40
CA ARG A 71 9.32 -0.67 -7.78
C ARG A 71 10.32 -1.81 -8.00
N SER A 72 11.22 -2.04 -7.04
CA SER A 72 12.23 -3.11 -7.14
C SER A 72 11.63 -4.52 -7.12
N ARG A 73 10.39 -4.68 -6.63
CA ARG A 73 9.70 -5.96 -6.44
C ARG A 73 8.61 -6.24 -7.48
N GLY A 74 8.64 -5.53 -8.61
CA GLY A 74 7.73 -5.80 -9.74
C GLY A 74 6.27 -5.44 -9.47
N VAL A 75 5.98 -4.54 -8.53
CA VAL A 75 4.60 -4.19 -8.18
C VAL A 75 3.89 -3.42 -9.29
N TYR A 76 4.55 -2.46 -9.94
CA TYR A 76 3.98 -1.70 -11.05
C TYR A 76 3.39 -2.59 -12.17
N PRO A 77 4.15 -3.52 -12.78
CA PRO A 77 3.61 -4.33 -13.87
C PRO A 77 2.50 -5.28 -13.39
N LEU A 78 2.54 -5.75 -12.15
CA LEU A 78 1.44 -6.54 -11.57
C LEU A 78 0.15 -5.72 -11.47
N ILE A 79 0.21 -4.49 -10.93
CA ILE A 79 -0.94 -3.59 -10.84
C ILE A 79 -1.47 -3.20 -12.22
N ARG A 80 -0.58 -2.97 -13.19
CA ARG A 80 -0.93 -2.68 -14.59
C ARG A 80 -1.75 -3.80 -15.22
N GLU A 81 -1.33 -5.06 -15.06
CA GLU A 81 -2.08 -6.19 -15.64
C GLU A 81 -3.37 -6.48 -14.87
N PHE A 82 -3.37 -6.28 -13.54
CA PHE A 82 -4.59 -6.39 -12.73
C PHE A 82 -5.64 -5.36 -13.15
N ASP A 83 -5.25 -4.09 -13.32
CA ASP A 83 -6.14 -3.02 -13.81
C ASP A 83 -6.74 -3.35 -15.19
N LYS A 84 -5.89 -3.77 -16.15
CA LYS A 84 -6.36 -4.19 -17.49
C LYS A 84 -7.40 -5.32 -17.46
N ALA A 85 -7.30 -6.21 -16.47
CA ALA A 85 -8.24 -7.31 -16.29
C ALA A 85 -9.51 -6.91 -15.52
N SER A 86 -9.44 -5.82 -14.74
CA SER A 86 -10.57 -5.26 -14.02
C SER A 86 -11.57 -4.59 -14.96
N LYS A 87 -12.83 -4.54 -14.54
CA LYS A 87 -13.93 -3.82 -15.23
C LYS A 87 -14.68 -2.93 -14.25
N ASP A 88 -14.03 -2.57 -13.16
CA ASP A 88 -14.63 -1.89 -12.03
C ASP A 88 -13.93 -0.55 -11.80
N ASP A 89 -14.70 0.54 -11.90
CA ASP A 89 -14.18 1.90 -11.87
C ASP A 89 -13.47 2.22 -10.55
N GLN A 90 -13.96 1.69 -9.43
CA GLN A 90 -13.36 1.92 -8.12
C GLN A 90 -12.00 1.23 -8.01
N VAL A 91 -11.89 0.00 -8.52
CA VAL A 91 -10.61 -0.71 -8.59
C VAL A 91 -9.62 0.06 -9.47
N THR A 92 -10.07 0.48 -10.65
CA THR A 92 -9.24 1.21 -11.60
C THR A 92 -8.74 2.54 -11.05
N ASP A 93 -9.56 3.29 -10.31
CA ASP A 93 -9.14 4.53 -9.64
C ASP A 93 -7.99 4.29 -8.65
N ILE A 94 -8.10 3.28 -7.79
CA ILE A 94 -7.05 2.97 -6.82
C ILE A 94 -5.78 2.48 -7.54
N CYS A 95 -5.92 1.67 -8.59
CA CYS A 95 -4.79 1.27 -9.43
C CYS A 95 -4.06 2.47 -10.02
N TYR A 96 -4.78 3.48 -10.55
CA TYR A 96 -4.16 4.71 -11.05
C TYR A 96 -3.46 5.49 -9.94
N ARG A 97 -4.06 5.63 -8.77
CA ARG A 97 -3.40 6.29 -7.62
C ARG A 97 -2.10 5.59 -7.23
N ILE A 98 -2.06 4.25 -7.24
CA ILE A 98 -0.83 3.48 -6.99
C ILE A 98 0.21 3.76 -8.07
N VAL A 99 -0.19 3.70 -9.35
CA VAL A 99 0.72 3.97 -10.48
C VAL A 99 1.28 5.38 -10.41
N ASP A 100 0.45 6.38 -10.16
CA ASP A 100 0.87 7.78 -10.02
C ASP A 100 1.90 7.93 -8.92
N MET A 101 1.67 7.32 -7.75
CA MET A 101 2.64 7.32 -6.66
C MET A 101 3.95 6.66 -7.10
N LEU A 102 3.90 5.49 -7.72
CA LEU A 102 5.10 4.78 -8.21
C LEU A 102 5.80 5.53 -9.35
N MET A 103 5.12 6.39 -10.11
CA MET A 103 5.73 7.17 -11.20
C MET A 103 6.24 8.54 -10.75
N ARG A 104 6.05 8.93 -9.48
CA ARG A 104 6.57 10.20 -8.96
C ARG A 104 8.08 10.34 -9.17
N ASP A 105 8.46 11.46 -9.76
CA ASP A 105 9.85 11.91 -9.91
C ASP A 105 10.42 12.36 -8.57
N GLU A 106 11.63 11.90 -8.26
CA GLU A 106 12.23 12.17 -6.95
C GLU A 106 13.51 12.95 -7.16
N LYS A 107 13.29 14.27 -7.13
CA LYS A 107 14.24 15.31 -7.52
C LYS A 107 15.40 15.50 -6.53
N HIS A 108 15.31 14.86 -5.36
CA HIS A 108 16.31 14.94 -4.30
C HIS A 108 16.88 13.56 -4.01
N GLU A 109 18.15 13.52 -3.58
CA GLU A 109 18.75 12.28 -3.09
C GLU A 109 17.96 11.79 -1.87
N TYR A 110 17.73 10.47 -1.83
CA TYR A 110 16.94 9.86 -0.76
C TYR A 110 17.76 9.83 0.54
N ASP A 111 17.28 10.57 1.54
CA ASP A 111 17.84 10.60 2.90
C ASP A 111 16.93 9.81 3.85
N ALA A 112 17.37 8.58 4.16
CA ALA A 112 16.62 7.67 5.01
C ALA A 112 16.52 8.15 6.47
N GLU A 113 17.51 8.89 6.98
CA GLU A 113 17.47 9.40 8.35
C GLU A 113 16.48 10.56 8.46
N LYS A 114 16.47 11.44 7.46
CA LYS A 114 15.52 12.54 7.39
C LYS A 114 14.09 12.03 7.29
N GLU A 115 13.81 11.09 6.40
CA GLU A 115 12.46 10.50 6.26
C GLU A 115 11.99 9.86 7.58
N GLN A 116 12.87 9.14 8.29
CA GLN A 116 12.53 8.56 9.60
C GLN A 116 12.23 9.62 10.66
N LYS A 117 12.99 10.73 10.69
CA LYS A 117 12.74 11.83 11.62
C LYS A 117 11.39 12.51 11.33
N GLU A 118 11.09 12.76 10.07
CA GLU A 118 9.82 13.36 9.64
C GLU A 118 8.63 12.46 10.00
N ILE A 119 8.73 11.15 9.77
CA ILE A 119 7.71 10.18 10.18
C ILE A 119 7.53 10.18 11.70
N ALA A 120 8.62 10.14 12.47
CA ALA A 120 8.54 10.13 13.93
C ALA A 120 7.95 11.43 14.50
N GLU A 121 8.20 12.57 13.85
CA GLU A 121 7.60 13.84 14.23
C GLU A 121 6.10 13.90 13.88
N PHE A 122 5.72 13.38 12.71
CA PHE A 122 4.32 13.27 12.31
C PHE A 122 3.52 12.41 13.31
N MET A 123 4.03 11.23 13.67
CA MET A 123 3.37 10.34 14.63
C MET A 123 3.18 11.00 16.00
N ARG A 124 4.21 11.70 16.52
CA ARG A 124 4.08 12.42 17.80
C ARG A 124 2.99 13.50 17.76
N LYS A 125 2.86 14.21 16.64
CA LYS A 125 1.85 15.26 16.48
C LYS A 125 0.44 14.68 16.45
N GLU A 126 0.23 13.54 15.77
CA GLU A 126 -1.07 12.87 15.79
C GLU A 126 -1.43 12.36 17.19
N ASP A 127 -0.48 11.79 17.92
CA ASP A 127 -0.71 11.35 19.31
C ASP A 127 -1.13 12.55 20.19
N GLU A 128 -0.41 13.68 20.13
CA GLU A 128 -0.73 14.90 20.89
C GLU A 128 -2.09 15.55 20.49
N GLU A 129 -2.51 15.45 19.23
CA GLU A 129 -3.82 15.93 18.78
C GLU A 129 -4.95 15.01 19.24
N SER A 130 -4.73 13.70 19.28
CA SER A 130 -5.71 12.73 19.77
C SER A 130 -6.00 12.92 21.26
N GLU A 131 -4.97 13.13 22.09
CA GLU A 131 -5.12 13.37 23.53
C GLU A 131 -5.92 14.66 23.82
N LYS A 132 -5.71 15.73 23.04
CA LYS A 132 -6.47 16.99 23.20
C LYS A 132 -7.95 16.86 22.83
N SER A 133 -8.30 15.95 21.91
CA SER A 133 -9.69 15.74 21.52
C SER A 133 -10.50 14.94 22.55
N GLU A 134 -9.84 14.16 23.41
CA GLU A 134 -10.51 13.40 24.48
C GLU A 134 -10.84 14.27 25.71
N ASP A 135 -10.08 15.33 25.97
CA ASP A 135 -10.30 16.23 27.11
C ASP A 135 -11.46 17.23 26.92
N ASP A 136 -11.88 17.51 25.67
CA ASP A 136 -12.94 18.50 25.35
C ASP A 136 -14.38 17.91 25.36
N ASP A 137 -14.55 16.58 25.37
CA ASP A 137 -15.87 15.91 25.32
C ASP A 137 -16.48 15.62 26.72
N ASP A 138 -15.75 15.86 27.81
CA ASP A 138 -16.19 15.56 29.19
C ASP A 138 -16.94 16.73 29.88
N ASP A 139 -17.04 17.92 29.27
CA ASP A 139 -17.68 19.10 29.88
C ASP A 139 -19.19 19.25 29.62
N ASP A 140 -19.84 18.34 28.86
CA ASP A 140 -21.24 18.52 28.39
C ASP A 140 -22.31 17.64 29.09
N LYS A 141 -22.06 17.15 30.31
CA LYS A 141 -23.07 16.33 31.05
C LYS A 141 -23.25 16.70 32.51
N ILE A 142 -23.91 17.81 32.83
CA ILE A 142 -24.87 17.85 33.96
C ILE A 142 -26.01 18.83 33.62
N ILE A 143 -27.17 18.31 33.20
CA ILE A 143 -28.45 19.00 33.39
C ILE A 143 -29.20 18.20 34.47
N GLU A 144 -29.22 18.73 35.69
CA GLU A 144 -30.11 18.24 36.74
C GLU A 144 -31.56 18.56 36.32
N VAL A 145 -32.37 17.52 36.12
CA VAL A 145 -33.82 17.65 36.00
C VAL A 145 -34.41 17.59 37.40
N ALA A 146 -34.96 18.73 37.85
CA ALA A 146 -35.78 18.87 39.06
C ALA A 146 -37.26 18.66 38.76
#